data_AF-A0A2A2FG64-F1
#
_entry.id   AF-A0A2A2FG64-F1
#
_cell.length_a   1.000
_cell.length_b   1.000
_cell.length_c   1.000
_cell.angle_alpha   90.00
_cell.angle_beta   90.00
_cell.angle_gamma   90.00
#
_symmetry.space_group_name_H-M   'P 1'
#
loop_
_entity.id
_entity.type
_entity.pdbx_description
1 polymer ?
#
loop_
_entity_poly.entity_id
_entity_poly.type
_entity_poly.pdbx_seq_one_letter_code
_entity_poly.pdbx_strand_id
1 'polypeptide(L)'
;MTSLRRRLVGSTLLVVAVVAFAFAADIAPTVVPESAAASADVARIAPSPVSGLAAPALLAVGSVLLVAGGAALAGADLSARATLLAPALGAVVAFAVASGIVAAPAAVLPAFAEAEALAAAVGGWPGTIAAGAVVGAAIAPVVRAATTEDTVTLLVGAALLLVAVAAASDSPLALVGGGVAGALAVGALWAIDPATWRP
;
A
#
# COMPACT_ATOMS: atom_id res chain seq x y z
N MET A 1 1.00 -32.76 3.36
CA MET A 1 -0.15 -32.13 2.68
C MET A 1 -0.37 -30.68 3.10
N THR A 2 -0.25 -30.35 4.39
CA THR A 2 -0.36 -28.97 4.92
C THR A 2 0.66 -28.00 4.32
N SER A 3 1.92 -28.41 4.17
CA SER A 3 2.97 -27.57 3.56
C SER A 3 2.72 -27.22 2.09
N LEU A 4 2.27 -28.19 1.29
CA LEU A 4 2.01 -27.98 -0.15
C LEU A 4 0.77 -27.11 -0.37
N ARG A 5 -0.30 -27.34 0.40
CA ARG A 5 -1.48 -26.46 0.41
C ARG A 5 -1.10 -25.04 0.79
N ARG A 6 -0.29 -24.85 1.83
CA ARG A 6 0.16 -23.54 2.31
C ARG A 6 0.99 -22.80 1.26
N ARG A 7 1.90 -23.49 0.56
CA ARG A 7 2.68 -22.91 -0.55
C ARG A 7 1.81 -22.53 -1.75
N LEU A 8 0.78 -23.32 -2.05
CA LEU A 8 -0.17 -23.01 -3.13
C LEU A 8 -1.04 -21.79 -2.79
N VAL A 9 -1.53 -21.70 -1.54
CA VAL A 9 -2.19 -20.48 -1.04
C VAL A 9 -1.24 -19.29 -1.14
N GLY A 10 0.00 -19.44 -0.68
CA GLY A 10 1.01 -18.39 -0.77
C GLY A 10 1.24 -17.91 -2.21
N SER A 11 1.40 -18.84 -3.15
CA SER A 11 1.55 -18.52 -4.59
C SER A 11 0.33 -17.78 -5.14
N THR A 12 -0.87 -18.20 -4.75
CA THR A 12 -2.12 -17.57 -5.18
C THR A 12 -2.22 -16.14 -4.65
N LEU A 13 -1.86 -15.92 -3.38
CA LEU A 13 -1.84 -14.58 -2.77
C LEU A 13 -0.83 -13.66 -3.47
N LEU A 14 0.33 -14.19 -3.83
CA LEU A 14 1.34 -13.42 -4.58
C LEU A 14 0.85 -13.02 -5.97
N VAL A 15 0.17 -13.92 -6.70
CA VAL A 15 -0.44 -13.58 -8.00
C VAL A 15 -1.49 -12.49 -7.83
N VAL A 16 -2.37 -12.61 -6.84
CA VAL A 16 -3.40 -11.58 -6.57
C VAL A 16 -2.76 -10.25 -6.17
N ALA A 17 -1.67 -10.27 -5.39
CA ALA A 17 -0.93 -9.06 -5.03
C ALA A 17 -0.35 -8.35 -6.26
N VAL A 18 0.29 -9.10 -7.16
CA VAL A 18 0.83 -8.55 -8.42
C VAL A 18 -0.28 -7.95 -9.27
N VAL A 19 -1.41 -8.64 -9.40
CA VAL A 19 -2.59 -8.14 -10.14
C VAL A 19 -3.12 -6.85 -9.50
N ALA A 20 -3.23 -6.80 -8.17
CA ALA A 20 -3.66 -5.60 -7.45
C ALA A 20 -2.73 -4.41 -7.69
N PHE A 21 -1.41 -4.62 -7.67
CA PHE A 21 -0.43 -3.57 -7.97
C PHE A 21 -0.50 -3.11 -9.43
N ALA A 22 -0.70 -4.03 -10.37
CA ALA A 22 -0.86 -3.68 -11.79
C ALA A 22 -2.11 -2.81 -12.01
N PHE A 23 -3.26 -3.20 -11.44
CA PHE A 23 -4.48 -2.38 -11.50
C PHE A 23 -4.31 -1.03 -10.78
N ALA A 24 -3.60 -1.00 -9.66
CA ALA A 24 -3.30 0.26 -8.99
C ALA A 24 -2.47 1.19 -9.89
N ALA A 25 -1.49 0.65 -10.62
CA ALA A 25 -0.67 1.42 -11.56
C ALA A 25 -1.46 1.97 -12.75
N ASP A 26 -2.47 1.24 -13.21
CA ASP A 26 -3.34 1.66 -14.33
C ASP A 26 -4.34 2.75 -13.93
N ILE A 27 -4.81 2.72 -12.66
CA ILE A 27 -5.86 3.63 -12.16
C ILE A 27 -5.26 4.85 -11.43
N ALA A 28 -4.03 4.74 -10.92
CA ALA A 28 -3.36 5.82 -10.23
C ALA A 28 -3.15 7.02 -11.17
N PRO A 29 -3.49 8.25 -10.74
CA PRO A 29 -3.21 9.43 -11.52
C PRO A 29 -1.70 9.59 -11.69
N THR A 30 -1.23 9.56 -12.93
CA THR A 30 0.17 9.81 -13.26
C THR A 30 0.36 11.29 -13.59
N VAL A 31 1.36 11.92 -12.97
CA VAL A 31 1.83 13.24 -13.39
C VAL A 31 2.67 13.05 -14.66
N VAL A 32 2.19 13.53 -15.82
CA VAL A 32 3.03 13.63 -17.01
C VAL A 32 4.00 14.78 -16.77
N PRO A 33 5.33 14.57 -16.81
CA PRO A 33 6.27 15.70 -16.78
C PRO A 33 6.08 16.48 -18.08
N GLU A 34 5.49 17.67 -18.01
CA GLU A 34 5.49 18.58 -19.15
C GLU A 34 6.93 18.97 -19.45
N SER A 35 7.35 18.81 -20.71
CA SER A 35 8.55 19.48 -21.19
C SER A 35 8.38 20.98 -20.94
N ALA A 36 9.43 21.65 -20.47
CA ALA A 36 9.46 23.06 -20.06
C ALA A 36 9.10 24.11 -21.16
N ALA A 37 8.44 23.71 -22.24
CA ALA A 37 8.10 24.51 -23.42
C ALA A 37 6.59 24.55 -23.74
N ALA A 38 5.71 23.90 -22.98
CA ALA A 38 4.26 23.95 -23.22
C ALA A 38 3.61 25.02 -22.31
N SER A 39 2.89 25.95 -22.94
CA SER A 39 2.12 27.02 -22.32
C SER A 39 1.04 26.50 -21.36
N ALA A 40 0.78 27.29 -20.30
CA ALA A 40 -0.06 27.02 -19.13
C ALA A 40 -1.56 26.81 -19.40
N ASP A 41 -1.90 25.74 -20.11
CA ASP A 41 -3.25 25.15 -20.13
C ASP A 41 -3.10 23.64 -20.04
N VAL A 42 -2.63 23.17 -18.88
CA VAL A 42 -2.69 21.77 -18.50
C VAL A 42 -4.17 21.40 -18.44
N ALA A 43 -4.65 20.68 -19.45
CA ALA A 43 -5.86 19.89 -19.30
C ALA A 43 -5.55 18.87 -18.21
N ARG A 44 -5.75 19.29 -16.95
CA ARG A 44 -5.83 18.41 -15.78
C ARG A 44 -6.78 17.31 -16.20
N ILE A 45 -6.25 16.12 -16.48
CA ILE A 45 -7.05 14.91 -16.40
C ILE A 45 -7.33 14.81 -14.90
N ALA A 46 -8.39 15.47 -14.47
CA ALA A 46 -8.77 15.56 -13.07
C ALA A 46 -8.88 14.12 -12.58
N PRO A 47 -8.11 13.72 -11.54
CA PRO A 47 -8.23 12.40 -10.97
C PRO A 47 -9.70 12.10 -10.72
N SER A 48 -10.22 11.02 -11.29
CA SER A 48 -11.58 10.62 -10.95
C SER A 48 -11.63 10.40 -9.44
N PRO A 49 -12.71 10.79 -8.72
CA PRO A 49 -12.83 10.52 -7.29
C PRO A 49 -12.72 9.01 -6.98
N VAL A 50 -13.00 8.17 -7.98
CA VAL A 50 -12.82 6.71 -7.92
C VAL A 50 -11.33 6.33 -7.84
N SER A 51 -10.45 6.99 -8.59
CA SER A 51 -9.00 6.74 -8.56
C SER A 51 -8.39 7.05 -7.19
N GLY A 52 -8.90 8.09 -6.51
CA GLY A 52 -8.47 8.45 -5.15
C GLY A 52 -8.86 7.45 -4.06
N LEU A 53 -9.76 6.52 -4.37
CA LEU A 53 -10.22 5.48 -3.46
C LEU A 53 -9.66 4.11 -3.85
N ALA A 54 -9.71 3.79 -5.14
CA ALA A 54 -9.30 2.50 -5.69
C ALA A 54 -7.79 2.27 -5.62
N ALA A 55 -6.97 3.27 -5.97
CA ALA A 55 -5.52 3.13 -5.95
C ALA A 55 -4.98 2.81 -4.54
N PRO A 56 -5.23 3.63 -3.49
CA PRO A 56 -4.75 3.31 -2.14
C PRO A 56 -5.33 2.00 -1.59
N ALA A 57 -6.57 1.66 -1.95
CA ALA A 57 -7.19 0.37 -1.59
C ALA A 57 -6.44 -0.83 -2.18
N LEU A 58 -6.19 -0.81 -3.49
CA LEU A 58 -5.49 -1.89 -4.20
C LEU A 58 -4.04 -2.03 -3.72
N LEU A 59 -3.37 -0.92 -3.44
CA LEU A 59 -2.01 -0.90 -2.89
C LEU A 59 -1.96 -1.49 -1.48
N ALA A 60 -2.90 -1.12 -0.61
CA ALA A 60 -3.02 -1.71 0.73
C ALA A 60 -3.25 -3.23 0.66
N VAL A 61 -4.20 -3.68 -0.17
CA VAL A 61 -4.50 -5.10 -0.36
C VAL A 61 -3.28 -5.83 -0.90
N GLY A 62 -2.67 -5.32 -1.97
CA GLY A 62 -1.49 -5.92 -2.59
C GLY A 62 -0.35 -6.10 -1.60
N SER A 63 -0.07 -5.09 -0.77
CA SER A 63 1.01 -5.17 0.22
C SER A 63 0.75 -6.17 1.34
N VAL A 64 -0.49 -6.25 1.84
CA VAL A 64 -0.87 -7.26 2.85
C VAL A 64 -0.76 -8.67 2.27
N LEU A 65 -1.27 -8.88 1.05
CA LEU A 65 -1.22 -10.17 0.37
C LEU A 65 0.21 -10.57 -0.02
N LEU A 66 1.07 -9.62 -0.39
CA LEU A 66 2.47 -9.87 -0.71
C LEU A 66 3.22 -10.42 0.51
N VAL A 67 3.05 -9.80 1.68
CA VAL A 67 3.70 -10.23 2.92
C VAL A 67 3.16 -11.58 3.40
N ALA A 68 1.83 -11.74 3.42
CA ALA A 68 1.19 -12.99 3.81
C ALA A 68 1.55 -14.14 2.85
N GLY A 69 1.48 -13.88 1.55
CA GLY A 69 1.80 -14.84 0.50
C GLY A 69 3.28 -15.24 0.50
N GLY A 70 4.18 -14.28 0.72
CA GLY A 70 5.62 -14.52 0.84
C GLY A 70 5.95 -15.44 2.01
N ALA A 71 5.39 -15.18 3.19
CA ALA A 71 5.57 -16.04 4.36
C ALA A 71 5.01 -17.46 4.11
N ALA A 72 3.81 -17.56 3.56
CA ALA A 72 3.18 -18.83 3.25
C ALA A 72 3.94 -19.65 2.19
N LEU A 73 4.48 -18.99 1.16
CA LEU A 73 5.31 -19.61 0.12
C LEU A 73 6.65 -20.11 0.69
N ALA A 74 7.29 -19.32 1.54
CA ALA A 74 8.51 -19.71 2.23
C ALA A 74 8.27 -20.84 3.26
N GLY A 75 7.01 -21.09 3.63
CA GLY A 75 6.67 -22.02 4.70
C GLY A 75 7.03 -21.48 6.09
N ALA A 76 7.27 -20.18 6.23
CA ALA A 76 7.59 -19.51 7.48
C ALA A 76 6.32 -19.06 8.21
N ASP A 77 6.30 -19.10 9.54
CA ASP A 77 5.19 -18.53 10.30
C ASP A 77 5.23 -17.01 10.24
N LEU A 78 4.06 -16.40 10.02
CA LEU A 78 3.96 -14.95 9.89
C LEU A 78 3.91 -14.32 11.28
N SER A 79 5.05 -13.77 11.71
CA SER A 79 5.15 -13.01 12.94
C SER A 79 4.50 -11.63 12.82
N ALA A 80 4.10 -11.05 13.95
CA ALA A 80 3.59 -9.67 14.00
C ALA A 80 4.63 -8.67 13.42
N ARG A 81 5.91 -8.86 13.72
CA ARG A 81 6.98 -8.00 13.19
C ARG A 81 7.11 -8.09 11.68
N ALA A 82 6.97 -9.28 11.09
CA ALA A 82 7.00 -9.45 9.64
C ALA A 82 5.86 -8.69 8.96
N THR A 83 4.69 -8.57 9.60
CA THR A 83 3.58 -7.78 9.05
C THR A 83 3.82 -6.27 9.02
N LEU A 84 4.82 -5.74 9.73
CA LEU A 84 5.23 -4.33 9.56
C LEU A 84 5.83 -4.05 8.17
N LEU A 85 6.23 -5.08 7.43
CA LEU A 85 6.65 -4.92 6.03
C LEU A 85 5.49 -4.46 5.15
N ALA A 86 4.24 -4.82 5.48
CA ALA A 86 3.08 -4.47 4.65
C ALA A 86 2.89 -2.96 4.52
N PRO A 87 2.81 -2.15 5.59
CA PRO A 87 2.72 -0.70 5.45
C PRO A 87 3.95 -0.07 4.79
N ALA A 88 5.16 -0.60 5.04
CA ALA A 88 6.37 -0.10 4.38
C ALA A 88 6.34 -0.33 2.86
N LEU A 89 5.99 -1.55 2.42
CA LEU A 89 5.82 -1.89 1.02
C LEU A 89 4.68 -1.08 0.38
N GLY A 90 3.56 -0.93 1.10
CA GLY A 90 2.44 -0.08 0.70
C GLY A 90 2.89 1.34 0.42
N ALA A 91 3.62 1.97 1.34
CA ALA A 91 4.15 3.32 1.18
C ALA A 91 5.05 3.45 -0.06
N VAL A 92 6.04 2.55 -0.20
CA VAL A 92 7.04 2.63 -1.26
C VAL A 92 6.41 2.39 -2.63
N VAL A 93 5.61 1.34 -2.78
CA VAL A 93 4.97 1.01 -4.06
C VAL A 93 3.95 2.08 -4.42
N ALA A 94 3.15 2.54 -3.46
CA ALA A 94 2.17 3.61 -3.68
C ALA A 94 2.84 4.90 -4.15
N PHE A 95 3.89 5.33 -3.45
CA PHE A 95 4.61 6.54 -3.80
C PHE A 95 5.25 6.41 -5.18
N ALA A 96 5.92 5.28 -5.47
CA ALA A 96 6.58 5.06 -6.77
C ALA A 96 5.58 5.03 -7.94
N VAL A 97 4.41 4.44 -7.75
CA VAL A 97 3.33 4.42 -8.75
C VAL A 97 2.77 5.82 -8.96
N ALA A 98 2.37 6.51 -7.88
CA ALA A 98 1.70 7.80 -7.96
C ALA A 98 2.62 8.94 -8.40
N SER A 99 3.93 8.83 -8.14
CA SER A 99 4.94 9.78 -8.64
C SER A 99 5.38 9.50 -10.08
N GLY A 100 4.96 8.40 -10.69
CA GLY A 100 5.35 8.02 -12.04
C GLY A 100 6.75 7.41 -12.17
N ILE A 101 7.44 7.09 -11.06
CA ILE A 101 8.76 6.41 -11.09
C ILE A 101 8.68 5.10 -11.89
N VAL A 102 7.57 4.37 -11.77
CA VAL A 102 7.37 3.09 -12.48
C VAL A 102 7.29 3.29 -13.99
N ALA A 103 6.68 4.39 -14.44
CA ALA A 103 6.47 4.68 -15.86
C ALA A 103 7.69 5.35 -16.52
N ALA A 104 8.38 6.25 -15.81
CA ALA A 104 9.48 7.05 -16.35
C ALA A 104 10.60 7.27 -15.32
N PRO A 105 11.31 6.22 -14.86
CA PRO A 105 12.27 6.33 -13.76
C PRO A 105 13.41 7.29 -14.05
N ALA A 106 13.92 7.31 -15.29
CA ALA A 106 15.01 8.19 -15.71
C ALA A 106 14.63 9.68 -15.72
N ALA A 107 13.34 10.01 -15.80
CA ALA A 107 12.85 11.39 -15.75
C ALA A 107 12.50 11.82 -14.31
N VAL A 108 11.91 10.91 -13.53
CA VAL A 108 11.38 11.23 -12.20
C VAL A 108 12.44 11.15 -11.10
N LEU A 109 13.31 10.13 -11.13
CA LEU A 109 14.31 9.94 -10.06
C LEU A 109 15.31 11.11 -9.95
N PRO A 110 15.84 11.68 -11.04
CA PRO A 110 16.70 12.86 -10.94
C PRO A 110 15.96 14.08 -10.37
N ALA A 111 14.66 14.24 -10.67
CA ALA A 111 13.88 15.34 -10.12
C ALA A 111 13.74 15.25 -8.60
N PHE A 112 13.71 14.04 -8.03
CA PHE A 112 13.69 13.83 -6.57
C PHE A 112 15.03 13.97 -5.88
N ALA A 113 16.11 14.24 -6.60
CA ALA A 113 17.35 14.72 -5.99
C ALA A 113 17.16 16.15 -5.42
N GLU A 114 16.21 16.92 -5.96
CA GLU A 114 15.84 18.23 -5.46
C GLU A 114 14.90 18.10 -4.25
N ALA A 115 15.33 18.66 -3.11
CA ALA A 115 14.59 18.54 -1.84
C ALA A 115 13.18 19.13 -1.92
N GLU A 116 13.00 20.24 -2.65
CA GLU A 116 11.69 20.88 -2.85
C GLU A 116 10.75 20.02 -3.70
N ALA A 117 11.26 19.37 -4.75
CA ALA A 117 10.47 18.49 -5.60
C ALA A 117 10.03 17.23 -4.82
N LEU A 118 10.92 16.67 -4.00
CA LEU A 118 10.57 15.56 -3.11
C LEU A 118 9.54 15.99 -2.07
N ALA A 119 9.73 17.16 -1.42
CA ALA A 119 8.78 17.68 -0.44
C ALA A 119 7.40 17.94 -1.06
N ALA A 120 7.35 18.49 -2.28
CA ALA A 120 6.10 18.69 -3.02
C ALA A 120 5.41 17.37 -3.37
N ALA A 121 6.16 16.33 -3.75
CA ALA A 121 5.60 15.01 -4.03
C ALA A 121 5.06 14.33 -2.76
N VAL A 122 5.77 14.47 -1.64
CA VAL A 122 5.37 13.93 -0.33
C VAL A 122 4.17 14.68 0.26
N GLY A 123 4.09 16.00 0.09
CA GLY A 123 2.95 16.81 0.53
C GLY A 123 1.77 16.77 -0.44
N GLY A 124 1.99 16.32 -1.68
CA GLY A 124 1.00 16.26 -2.73
C GLY A 124 0.29 14.91 -2.83
N TRP A 125 -0.34 14.70 -3.98
CA TRP A 125 -1.10 13.49 -4.30
C TRP A 125 -0.32 12.16 -4.12
N PRO A 126 0.97 12.05 -4.52
CA PRO A 126 1.73 10.82 -4.27
C PRO A 126 1.82 10.44 -2.79
N GLY A 127 2.07 11.42 -1.93
CA GLY A 127 2.05 11.23 -0.48
C GLY A 127 0.68 10.86 0.05
N THR A 128 -0.39 11.46 -0.48
CA THR A 128 -1.78 11.12 -0.11
C THR A 128 -2.13 9.66 -0.42
N ILE A 129 -1.81 9.16 -1.63
CA ILE A 129 -2.04 7.75 -1.98
C ILE A 129 -1.20 6.85 -1.07
N ALA A 130 0.06 7.20 -0.84
CA ALA A 130 0.94 6.42 0.03
C ALA A 130 0.41 6.34 1.46
N ALA A 131 -0.09 7.44 2.03
CA ALA A 131 -0.70 7.46 3.34
C ALA A 131 -1.96 6.57 3.41
N GLY A 132 -2.85 6.63 2.41
CA GLY A 132 -4.01 5.75 2.32
C GLY A 132 -3.62 4.27 2.26
N ALA A 133 -2.62 3.92 1.45
CA ALA A 133 -2.09 2.56 1.36
C ALA A 133 -1.48 2.09 2.69
N VAL A 134 -0.76 2.97 3.40
CA VAL A 134 -0.18 2.70 4.73
C VAL A 134 -1.28 2.45 5.75
N VAL A 135 -2.33 3.27 5.80
CA VAL A 135 -3.46 3.07 6.72
C VAL A 135 -4.11 1.70 6.52
N GLY A 136 -4.38 1.32 5.28
CA GLY A 136 -4.93 0.00 4.98
C GLY A 136 -3.99 -1.14 5.34
N ALA A 137 -2.72 -1.04 4.95
CA ALA A 137 -1.74 -2.08 5.19
C ALA A 137 -1.33 -2.21 6.67
N ALA A 138 -1.46 -1.15 7.48
CA ALA A 138 -1.21 -1.15 8.92
C ALA A 138 -2.22 -2.00 9.71
N ILE A 139 -3.36 -2.35 9.13
CA ILE A 139 -4.35 -3.25 9.77
C ILE A 139 -3.75 -4.64 9.98
N ALA A 140 -2.94 -5.13 9.05
CA ALA A 140 -2.28 -6.43 9.17
C ALA A 140 -1.40 -6.55 10.43
N PRO A 141 -0.42 -5.66 10.69
CA PRO A 141 0.37 -5.71 11.91
C PRO A 141 -0.43 -5.40 13.16
N VAL A 142 -1.46 -4.55 13.13
CA VAL A 142 -2.33 -4.32 14.29
C VAL A 142 -3.07 -5.61 14.68
N VAL A 143 -3.70 -6.27 13.72
CA VAL A 143 -4.43 -7.52 13.97
C VAL A 143 -3.48 -8.62 14.43
N ARG A 144 -2.35 -8.81 13.74
CA ARG A 144 -1.38 -9.84 14.14
C ARG A 144 -0.83 -9.58 15.53
N ALA A 145 -0.38 -8.35 15.80
CA ALA A 145 0.15 -7.99 17.12
C ALA A 145 -0.88 -8.17 18.23
N ALA A 146 -2.16 -7.84 17.98
CA ALA A 146 -3.24 -8.06 18.94
C ALA A 146 -3.46 -9.56 19.22
N THR A 147 -3.50 -10.41 18.18
CA THR A 147 -3.70 -11.86 18.33
C THR A 147 -2.50 -12.60 18.93
N THR A 148 -1.28 -12.04 18.80
CA THR A 148 -0.05 -12.65 19.33
C THR A 148 0.49 -11.94 20.57
N GLU A 149 -0.26 -10.99 21.12
CA GLU A 149 0.13 -10.18 22.29
C GLU A 149 1.49 -9.48 22.15
N ASP A 150 1.89 -9.08 20.92
CA ASP A 150 3.13 -8.36 20.67
C ASP A 150 2.92 -6.85 20.83
N THR A 151 3.00 -6.36 22.07
CA THR A 151 2.78 -4.95 22.42
C THR A 151 3.66 -3.99 21.65
N VAL A 152 4.93 -4.33 21.40
CA VAL A 152 5.87 -3.45 20.68
C VAL A 152 5.38 -3.26 19.25
N THR A 153 5.05 -4.35 18.57
CA THR A 153 4.51 -4.27 17.20
C THR A 153 3.17 -3.55 17.17
N LEU A 154 2.31 -3.75 18.18
CA LEU A 154 1.02 -3.06 18.28
C LEU A 154 1.19 -1.54 18.38
N LEU A 155 2.12 -1.08 19.22
CA LEU A 155 2.44 0.35 19.38
C LEU A 155 3.01 0.95 18.10
N VAL A 156 3.92 0.24 17.43
CA VAL A 156 4.48 0.68 16.14
C VAL A 156 3.40 0.78 15.08
N GLY A 157 2.53 -0.25 14.96
CA GLY A 157 1.42 -0.26 14.01
C GLY A 157 0.42 0.89 14.28
N ALA A 158 0.07 1.12 15.55
CA ALA A 158 -0.81 2.21 15.94
C ALA A 158 -0.20 3.59 15.66
N ALA A 159 1.08 3.80 15.98
CA ALA A 159 1.78 5.04 15.69
C ALA A 159 1.83 5.32 14.18
N LEU A 160 2.14 4.30 13.36
CA LEU A 160 2.14 4.42 11.90
C LEU A 160 0.75 4.80 11.37
N LEU A 161 -0.31 4.19 11.90
CA LEU A 161 -1.68 4.50 11.52
C LEU A 161 -2.05 5.94 11.86
N LEU A 162 -1.71 6.41 13.07
CA LEU A 162 -1.96 7.79 13.49
C LEU A 162 -1.18 8.81 12.64
N VAL A 163 0.10 8.53 12.36
CA VAL A 163 0.93 9.39 11.50
C VAL A 163 0.35 9.44 10.08
N ALA A 164 -0.06 8.31 9.52
CA ALA A 164 -0.63 8.27 8.18
C ALA A 164 -1.99 9.00 8.09
N VAL A 165 -2.83 8.90 9.12
CA VAL A 165 -4.08 9.66 9.22
C VAL A 165 -3.81 11.16 9.31
N ALA A 166 -2.82 11.58 10.11
CA ALA A 166 -2.43 12.98 10.21
C ALA A 166 -1.85 13.52 8.89
N ALA A 167 -1.04 12.72 8.19
CA ALA A 167 -0.39 13.12 6.93
C ALA A 167 -1.37 13.25 5.75
N ALA A 168 -2.53 12.60 5.80
CA ALA A 168 -3.54 12.65 4.73
C ALA A 168 -4.92 13.08 5.25
N SER A 169 -4.97 13.91 6.29
CA SER A 169 -6.21 14.44 6.87
C SER A 169 -7.09 15.15 5.84
N ASP A 170 -6.46 15.78 4.85
CA ASP A 170 -7.13 16.55 3.80
C ASP A 170 -7.72 15.65 2.69
N SER A 171 -7.58 14.33 2.82
CA SER A 171 -8.03 13.34 1.83
C SER A 171 -8.72 12.14 2.49
N PRO A 172 -9.90 12.35 3.10
CA PRO A 172 -10.62 11.32 3.83
C PRO A 172 -10.98 10.11 2.96
N LEU A 173 -11.19 10.29 1.66
CA LEU A 173 -11.49 9.20 0.73
C LEU A 173 -10.34 8.20 0.59
N ALA A 174 -9.09 8.68 0.55
CA ALA A 174 -7.91 7.81 0.46
C ALA A 174 -7.73 7.00 1.75
N LEU A 175 -7.96 7.65 2.90
CA LEU A 175 -7.92 7.01 4.22
C LEU A 175 -9.00 5.93 4.37
N VAL A 176 -10.25 6.25 4.01
CA VAL A 176 -11.37 5.32 4.08
C VAL A 176 -11.18 4.17 3.09
N GLY A 177 -10.82 4.46 1.84
CA GLY A 177 -10.59 3.44 0.81
C GLY A 177 -9.50 2.47 1.21
N GLY A 178 -8.33 2.99 1.63
CA GLY A 178 -7.23 2.19 2.15
C GLY A 178 -7.63 1.36 3.38
N GLY A 179 -8.20 2.01 4.39
CA GLY A 179 -8.61 1.35 5.64
C GLY A 179 -9.63 0.23 5.44
N VAL A 180 -10.70 0.48 4.68
CA VAL A 180 -11.73 -0.55 4.39
C VAL A 180 -11.12 -1.71 3.62
N ALA A 181 -10.31 -1.43 2.59
CA ALA A 181 -9.69 -2.47 1.79
C ALA A 181 -8.68 -3.32 2.59
N GLY A 182 -7.91 -2.69 3.48
CA GLY A 182 -7.01 -3.40 4.40
C GLY A 182 -7.76 -4.32 5.37
N ALA A 183 -8.89 -3.86 5.92
CA ALA A 183 -9.75 -4.69 6.77
C ALA A 183 -10.33 -5.89 6.01
N LEU A 184 -10.78 -5.67 4.77
CA LEU A 184 -11.26 -6.73 3.89
C LEU A 184 -10.15 -7.72 3.53
N ALA A 185 -8.92 -7.26 3.29
CA ALA A 185 -7.77 -8.13 3.00
C ALA A 185 -7.45 -9.05 4.19
N VAL A 186 -7.42 -8.50 5.41
CA VAL A 186 -7.20 -9.30 6.62
C VAL A 186 -8.39 -10.25 6.88
N GLY A 187 -9.62 -9.78 6.69
CA GLY A 187 -10.82 -10.63 6.79
C GLY A 187 -10.83 -11.77 5.77
N ALA A 188 -10.35 -11.54 4.55
CA ALA A 188 -10.15 -12.60 3.56
C ALA A 188 -9.11 -13.61 4.05
N LEU A 189 -7.98 -13.13 4.59
CA LEU A 189 -6.93 -13.99 5.17
C LEU A 189 -7.44 -14.85 6.33
N TRP A 190 -8.42 -14.37 7.12
CA TRP A 190 -9.09 -15.19 8.14
C TRP A 190 -9.83 -16.39 7.57
N ALA A 191 -10.37 -16.26 6.35
CA ALA A 191 -11.11 -17.33 5.69
C ALA A 191 -10.17 -18.36 5.03
N ILE A 192 -9.06 -17.90 4.42
CA ILE A 192 -8.14 -18.78 3.67
C ILE A 192 -6.97 -19.33 4.49
N ASP A 193 -6.53 -18.63 5.54
CA ASP A 193 -5.47 -19.05 6.47
C ASP A 193 -5.84 -18.74 7.93
N PRO A 194 -6.88 -19.41 8.46
CA PRO A 194 -7.39 -19.13 9.80
C PRO A 194 -6.36 -19.41 10.91
N ALA A 195 -5.45 -20.37 10.70
CA ALA A 195 -4.45 -20.73 11.70
C ALA A 195 -3.45 -19.58 11.96
N THR A 196 -3.19 -18.75 10.96
CA THR A 196 -2.29 -17.62 11.10
C THR A 196 -3.02 -16.36 11.56
N TRP A 197 -4.29 -16.18 11.21
CA TRP A 197 -4.93 -14.86 11.34
C TRP A 197 -6.15 -14.79 12.25
N ARG A 198 -6.76 -15.91 12.65
CA ARG A 198 -7.86 -15.86 13.63
C ARG A 198 -7.32 -15.52 15.03
N PRO A 199 -8.05 -14.70 15.80
CA PRO A 199 -7.83 -14.56 17.24
C PRO A 199 -8.07 -15.88 17.98
#